data_AF-N9LTA5-F1
#
_entry.id   AF-N9LTA5-F1
#
_cell.length_a   1.000
_cell.length_b   1.000
_cell.length_c   1.000
_cell.angle_alpha   90.00
_cell.angle_beta   90.00
_cell.angle_gamma   90.00
#
_symmetry.space_group_name_H-M   'P 1'
#
loop_
_entity.id
_entity.type
_entity.pdbx_description
1 polymer ?
#
loop_
_entity_poly.entity_id
_entity_poly.type
_entity_poly.pdbx_seq_one_letter_code
_entity_poly.pdbx_strand_id
1 'polypeptide(L)'
;MRTERIDHLPPALDGLIECSEREGFQFLSRLKQDFQTGKNCFDRFGEALFVVYAKNKLIAVGGLNQDPFDHLNKVGRLRRFYIHPDYRRKRIGTYLLLHVERYAQAHFERLDLFTDTENAAYFYQSMGYEPLVSLHSNFRKFF
;
A
#
# COMPACT_ATOMS: atom_id res chain seq x y z
N MET A 1 -1.68 -7.32 -17.22
CA MET A 1 -1.23 -7.10 -15.83
C MET A 1 -2.06 -7.99 -14.94
N ARG A 2 -1.50 -8.51 -13.86
CA ARG A 2 -2.21 -9.38 -12.92
C ARG A 2 -1.99 -8.84 -11.51
N THR A 3 -3.06 -8.68 -10.74
CA THR A 3 -2.99 -8.39 -9.30
C THR A 3 -3.25 -9.67 -8.53
N GLU A 4 -2.47 -9.90 -7.50
CA GLU A 4 -2.62 -11.03 -6.59
C GLU A 4 -2.66 -10.52 -5.16
N ARG A 5 -3.57 -11.07 -4.35
CA ARG A 5 -3.45 -11.02 -2.90
C ARG A 5 -2.47 -12.10 -2.47
N ILE A 6 -1.55 -11.74 -1.58
CA ILE A 6 -0.53 -12.66 -1.09
C ILE A 6 -0.59 -12.79 0.43
N ASP A 7 -0.31 -13.98 0.91
CA ASP A 7 -0.11 -14.37 2.31
C ASP A 7 1.37 -14.61 2.65
N HIS A 8 2.21 -14.78 1.62
CA HIS A 8 3.65 -14.93 1.72
C HIS A 8 4.37 -14.00 0.75
N LEU A 9 5.54 -13.48 1.15
CA LEU A 9 6.31 -12.59 0.29
C LEU A 9 7.00 -13.37 -0.84
N PRO A 10 6.76 -13.02 -2.12
CA PRO A 10 7.47 -13.64 -3.22
C PRO A 10 8.94 -13.20 -3.21
N PRO A 11 9.90 -14.07 -3.55
CA PRO A 11 11.32 -13.70 -3.65
C PRO A 11 11.56 -12.50 -4.59
N ALA A 12 10.72 -12.34 -5.62
CA ALA A 12 10.77 -11.22 -6.55
C ALA A 12 10.54 -9.83 -5.90
N LEU A 13 10.06 -9.76 -4.66
CA LEU A 13 9.93 -8.51 -3.91
C LEU A 13 11.29 -7.85 -3.67
N ASP A 14 12.38 -8.62 -3.60
CA ASP A 14 13.73 -8.10 -3.36
C ASP A 14 14.13 -7.07 -4.43
N GLY A 15 13.69 -7.24 -5.68
CA GLY A 15 13.90 -6.24 -6.72
C GLY A 15 13.19 -4.91 -6.46
N LEU A 16 12.00 -4.93 -5.86
CA LEU A 16 11.34 -3.67 -5.45
C LEU A 16 12.00 -3.05 -4.22
N ILE A 17 12.50 -3.86 -3.29
CA ILE A 17 13.25 -3.38 -2.12
C ILE A 17 14.49 -2.61 -2.57
N GLU A 18 15.29 -3.20 -3.47
CA GLU A 18 16.45 -2.50 -4.03
C GLU A 18 16.08 -1.19 -4.72
N CYS A 19 15.00 -1.17 -5.50
CA CYS A 19 14.54 0.06 -6.14
C CYS A 19 14.10 1.10 -5.11
N SER A 20 13.36 0.71 -4.07
CA SER A 20 12.87 1.63 -3.06
C SER A 20 14.01 2.20 -2.22
N GLU A 21 15.00 1.37 -1.85
CA GLU A 21 16.17 1.79 -1.09
C GLU A 21 17.05 2.77 -1.87
N ARG A 22 17.26 2.54 -3.19
CA ARG A 22 17.96 3.50 -4.06
C ARG A 22 17.27 4.86 -4.12
N GLU A 23 15.96 4.91 -3.91
CA GLU A 23 15.17 6.14 -3.83
C GLU A 23 15.05 6.69 -2.39
N GLY A 24 15.73 6.08 -1.41
CA GLY A 24 15.71 6.51 -0.01
C GLY A 24 14.55 5.93 0.82
N PHE A 25 13.73 5.05 0.25
CA PHE A 25 12.59 4.45 0.94
C PHE A 25 12.94 3.11 1.59
N GLN A 26 12.89 3.07 2.92
CA GLN A 26 13.20 1.89 3.74
C GLN A 26 11.96 1.04 4.08
N PHE A 27 10.77 1.47 3.66
CA PHE A 27 9.52 0.87 4.13
C PHE A 27 9.26 -0.53 3.55
N LEU A 28 9.85 -0.90 2.40
CA LEU A 28 9.74 -2.25 1.85
C LEU A 28 10.70 -3.24 2.53
N SER A 29 11.89 -2.80 2.94
CA SER A 29 12.80 -3.59 3.78
C SER A 29 12.12 -3.88 5.12
N ARG A 30 11.42 -2.89 5.68
CA ARG A 30 10.57 -3.08 6.87
C ARG A 30 9.41 -4.03 6.62
N LEU A 31 8.77 -4.00 5.44
CA LEU A 31 7.75 -5.00 5.06
C LEU A 31 8.32 -6.42 5.12
N LYS A 32 9.51 -6.64 4.54
CA LYS A 32 10.18 -7.96 4.58
C LYS A 32 10.47 -8.42 6.01
N GLN A 33 11.02 -7.52 6.84
CA GLN A 33 11.30 -7.80 8.25
C GLN A 33 10.02 -8.06 9.07
N ASP A 34 8.96 -7.28 8.84
CA ASP A 34 7.67 -7.42 9.52
C ASP A 34 7.06 -8.82 9.24
N PHE A 35 7.18 -9.34 8.01
CA PHE A 35 6.76 -10.71 7.67
C PHE A 35 7.65 -11.78 8.32
N GLN A 36 8.98 -11.62 8.27
CA GLN A 36 9.93 -12.59 8.85
C GLN A 36 9.74 -12.75 10.36
N THR A 37 9.37 -11.67 11.05
CA THR A 37 9.17 -11.65 12.50
C THR A 37 7.73 -11.94 12.91
N GLY A 38 6.80 -12.06 11.96
CA GLY A 38 5.36 -12.19 12.24
C GLY A 38 4.72 -10.92 12.81
N LYS A 39 5.44 -9.78 12.84
CA LYS A 39 4.95 -8.52 13.42
C LYS A 39 3.77 -7.95 12.65
N ASN A 40 3.79 -8.07 11.32
CA ASN A 40 2.68 -7.68 10.46
C ASN A 40 2.74 -8.47 9.16
N CYS A 41 1.83 -9.42 9.01
CA CYS A 41 1.68 -10.26 7.82
C CYS A 41 0.42 -9.91 7.01
N PHE A 42 -0.29 -8.83 7.35
CA PHE A 42 -1.54 -8.41 6.70
C PHE A 42 -2.63 -9.52 6.71
N ASP A 43 -2.69 -10.26 7.81
CA ASP A 43 -3.47 -11.49 7.99
C ASP A 43 -4.68 -11.33 8.92
N ARG A 44 -4.90 -10.15 9.49
CA ARG A 44 -6.10 -9.87 10.30
C ARG A 44 -7.32 -9.66 9.41
N PHE A 45 -8.51 -9.68 10.02
CA PHE A 45 -9.76 -9.43 9.31
C PHE A 45 -9.74 -8.09 8.56
N GLY A 46 -10.05 -8.12 7.27
CA GLY A 46 -10.02 -6.96 6.39
C GLY A 46 -8.62 -6.54 5.92
N GLU A 47 -7.54 -7.11 6.47
CA GLU A 47 -6.18 -6.82 6.01
C GLU A 47 -5.84 -7.60 4.74
N ALA A 48 -4.94 -7.04 3.94
CA ALA A 48 -4.42 -7.70 2.75
C ALA A 48 -3.14 -7.04 2.26
N LEU A 49 -2.27 -7.84 1.65
CA LEU A 49 -1.15 -7.37 0.84
C LEU A 49 -1.39 -7.75 -0.61
N PHE A 50 -1.26 -6.79 -1.52
CA PHE A 50 -1.44 -6.99 -2.95
C PHE A 50 -0.14 -6.70 -3.70
N VAL A 51 0.12 -7.49 -4.74
CA VAL A 51 1.22 -7.28 -5.67
C VAL A 51 0.70 -7.22 -7.11
N VAL A 52 1.42 -6.51 -7.98
CA VAL A 52 1.11 -6.45 -9.40
C VAL A 52 2.25 -7.01 -10.21
N TYR A 53 1.92 -7.89 -11.15
CA TYR A 53 2.83 -8.44 -12.14
C TYR A 53 2.57 -7.89 -13.54
N ALA A 54 3.66 -7.58 -14.26
CA ALA A 54 3.66 -7.31 -15.69
C ALA A 54 4.71 -8.19 -16.38
N LYS A 55 4.28 -9.03 -17.34
CA LYS A 55 5.14 -9.99 -18.05
C LYS A 55 6.03 -10.79 -17.07
N ASN A 56 5.42 -11.32 -16.01
CA ASN A 56 6.06 -12.08 -14.92
C ASN A 56 7.06 -11.30 -14.03
N LYS A 57 7.26 -10.00 -14.26
CA LYS A 57 8.00 -9.13 -13.33
C LYS A 57 7.07 -8.57 -12.27
N LEU A 58 7.45 -8.66 -11.01
CA LEU A 58 6.76 -7.96 -9.91
C LEU A 58 7.10 -6.47 -9.99
N ILE A 59 6.08 -5.63 -10.17
CA ILE A 59 6.26 -4.20 -10.49
C ILE A 59 5.58 -3.26 -9.49
N ALA A 60 4.73 -3.78 -8.62
CA ALA A 60 4.12 -2.98 -7.57
C ALA A 60 3.71 -3.83 -6.38
N VAL A 61 3.61 -3.17 -5.22
CA VAL A 61 3.10 -3.72 -3.97
C VAL A 61 2.29 -2.67 -3.24
N GLY A 62 1.24 -3.07 -2.54
CA GLY A 62 0.39 -2.20 -1.74
C GLY A 62 -0.33 -2.98 -0.66
N GLY A 63 -0.25 -2.53 0.57
CA GLY A 63 -0.81 -3.18 1.74
C GLY A 63 -1.93 -2.37 2.39
N LEU A 64 -2.84 -3.10 3.01
CA LEU A 64 -3.99 -2.59 3.75
C LEU A 64 -4.01 -3.24 5.13
N ASN A 65 -3.81 -2.45 6.18
CA ASN A 65 -3.99 -2.89 7.57
C ASN A 65 -5.27 -2.31 8.16
N GLN A 66 -5.71 -2.82 9.31
CA GLN A 66 -6.57 -2.05 10.21
C GLN A 66 -5.79 -0.83 10.72
N ASP A 67 -6.42 0.34 10.85
CA ASP A 67 -5.73 1.48 11.46
C ASP A 67 -5.55 1.23 12.96
N PRO A 68 -4.31 1.21 13.49
CA PRO A 68 -4.05 0.87 14.88
C PRO A 68 -4.57 1.91 15.88
N PHE A 69 -4.98 3.10 15.40
CA PHE A 69 -5.51 4.18 16.22
C PHE A 69 -7.05 4.24 16.19
N ASP A 70 -7.70 3.35 15.43
CA ASP A 70 -9.16 3.23 15.41
C ASP A 70 -9.63 2.01 16.23
N HIS A 71 -10.25 2.28 17.37
CA HIS A 71 -10.75 1.23 18.27
C HIS A 71 -11.98 0.49 17.72
N LEU A 72 -12.66 1.04 16.71
CA LEU A 72 -13.85 0.43 16.11
C LEU A 72 -13.54 -0.47 14.91
N ASN A 73 -12.27 -0.54 14.47
CA ASN A 73 -11.82 -1.28 13.29
C ASN A 73 -12.63 -0.97 12.02
N LYS A 74 -13.09 0.27 11.88
CA LYS A 74 -13.81 0.80 10.72
C LYS A 74 -12.90 1.52 9.73
N VAL A 75 -11.69 1.87 10.16
CA VAL A 75 -10.70 2.56 9.32
C VAL A 75 -9.64 1.57 8.84
N GLY A 76 -9.47 1.49 7.51
CA GLY A 76 -8.35 0.79 6.90
C GLY A 76 -7.18 1.75 6.70
N ARG A 77 -5.95 1.25 6.80
CA ARG A 77 -4.73 2.01 6.60
C ARG A 77 -3.98 1.52 5.37
N LEU A 78 -3.90 2.37 4.33
CA LEU A 78 -3.08 2.09 3.16
C LEU A 78 -1.60 2.32 3.51
N ARG A 79 -0.75 1.32 3.24
CA ARG A 79 0.69 1.38 3.52
C ARG A 79 1.50 0.45 2.64
N ARG A 80 2.82 0.60 2.70
CA ARG A 80 3.77 -0.21 1.89
C ARG A 80 3.45 -0.13 0.38
N PHE A 81 2.96 1.03 -0.07
CA PHE A 81 2.55 1.25 -1.44
C PHE A 81 3.74 1.72 -2.28
N TYR A 82 4.14 0.92 -3.27
CA TYR A 82 5.31 1.22 -4.08
C TYR A 82 5.15 0.68 -5.50
N ILE A 83 5.56 1.49 -6.48
CA ILE A 83 5.60 1.13 -7.90
C ILE A 83 7.05 1.20 -8.35
N HIS A 84 7.52 0.16 -9.05
CA HIS A 84 8.81 0.14 -9.70
C HIS A 84 9.01 1.40 -10.56
N PRO A 85 10.17 2.09 -10.50
CA PRO A 85 10.39 3.38 -11.17
C PRO A 85 10.02 3.37 -12.67
N ASP A 86 10.53 2.40 -13.43
CA ASP A 86 10.24 2.24 -14.87
C ASP A 86 8.77 2.00 -15.23
N TYR A 87 7.93 1.70 -14.23
CA TYR A 87 6.50 1.42 -14.39
C TYR A 87 5.61 2.56 -13.86
N ARG A 88 6.20 3.64 -13.35
CA ARG A 88 5.46 4.84 -12.93
C ARG A 88 4.92 5.60 -14.13
N ARG A 89 3.91 6.43 -13.88
CA ARG A 89 3.19 7.22 -14.90
C ARG A 89 2.53 6.40 -16.02
N LYS A 90 2.42 5.08 -15.84
CA LYS A 90 1.73 4.13 -16.73
C LYS A 90 0.42 3.60 -16.12
N ARG A 91 -0.21 4.40 -15.26
CA ARG A 91 -1.45 4.08 -14.51
C ARG A 91 -1.39 2.84 -13.59
N ILE A 92 -0.21 2.29 -13.32
CA ILE A 92 -0.04 1.14 -12.42
C ILE A 92 -0.45 1.47 -10.98
N GLY A 93 -0.05 2.66 -10.49
CA GLY A 93 -0.47 3.14 -9.17
C GLY A 93 -1.99 3.26 -9.06
N THR A 94 -2.64 3.90 -10.03
CA THR A 94 -4.11 3.98 -10.10
C THR A 94 -4.74 2.59 -10.12
N TYR A 95 -4.23 1.67 -10.96
CA TYR A 95 -4.74 0.31 -11.06
C TYR A 95 -4.66 -0.46 -9.74
N LEU A 96 -3.50 -0.40 -9.05
CA LEU A 96 -3.33 -1.05 -7.76
C LEU A 96 -4.20 -0.41 -6.68
N LEU A 97 -4.24 0.92 -6.61
CA LEU A 97 -5.02 1.64 -5.60
C LEU A 97 -6.52 1.34 -5.72
N LEU A 98 -7.08 1.38 -6.94
CA LEU A 98 -8.49 1.03 -7.16
C LEU A 98 -8.80 -0.42 -6.77
N HIS A 99 -7.85 -1.34 -6.96
CA HIS A 99 -8.01 -2.72 -6.51
C HIS A 99 -8.07 -2.80 -4.98
N VAL A 100 -7.16 -2.08 -4.28
CA VAL A 100 -7.14 -2.01 -2.81
C VAL A 100 -8.41 -1.36 -2.28
N GLU A 101 -8.85 -0.23 -2.85
CA GLU A 101 -10.06 0.48 -2.45
C GLU A 101 -11.30 -0.42 -2.57
N ARG A 102 -11.46 -1.09 -3.71
CA ARG A 102 -12.60 -2.00 -3.93
C ARG A 102 -12.63 -3.15 -2.91
N TYR A 103 -11.47 -3.68 -2.53
CA TYR A 103 -11.40 -4.69 -1.46
C TYR A 103 -11.73 -4.08 -0.10
N ALA A 104 -11.17 -2.90 0.20
CA ALA A 104 -11.37 -2.21 1.46
C ALA A 104 -12.83 -1.83 1.74
N GLN A 105 -13.61 -1.48 0.71
CA GLN A 105 -15.04 -1.14 0.83
C GLN A 105 -15.90 -2.22 1.49
N ALA A 106 -15.50 -3.49 1.41
CA ALA A 106 -16.22 -4.58 2.06
C ALA A 106 -15.94 -4.68 3.57
N HIS A 107 -14.91 -3.97 4.07
CA HIS A 107 -14.36 -4.14 5.41
C HIS A 107 -14.28 -2.86 6.23
N PHE A 108 -14.16 -1.70 5.56
CA PHE A 108 -13.89 -0.42 6.18
C PHE A 108 -14.83 0.66 5.63
N GLU A 109 -15.06 1.71 6.41
CA GLU A 109 -15.86 2.89 6.04
C GLU A 109 -15.00 3.94 5.32
N ARG A 110 -13.69 3.92 5.56
CA ARG A 110 -12.73 4.81 4.90
C ARG A 110 -11.32 4.23 4.91
N LEU A 111 -10.44 4.84 4.12
CA LEU A 111 -9.00 4.63 4.18
C LEU A 111 -8.27 5.88 4.65
N ASP A 112 -7.32 5.68 5.56
CA ASP A 112 -6.35 6.67 5.97
C ASP A 112 -4.95 6.26 5.49
N LEU A 113 -4.08 7.24 5.21
CA LEU A 113 -2.69 6.98 4.82
C LEU A 113 -1.76 8.10 5.28
N PHE A 114 -0.47 7.79 5.23
CA PHE A 114 0.60 8.76 5.43
C PHE A 114 1.55 8.75 4.22
N THR A 115 1.90 9.93 3.74
CA THR A 115 2.99 10.14 2.76
C THR A 115 3.78 11.40 3.08
N ASP A 116 5.10 11.35 2.91
CA ASP A 116 6.02 12.46 3.09
C ASP A 116 6.55 13.04 1.77
N THR A 117 6.14 12.49 0.63
CA THR A 117 6.53 13.00 -0.69
C THR A 117 5.40 13.76 -1.37
N GLU A 118 5.72 14.90 -1.98
CA GLU A 118 4.79 15.72 -2.75
C GLU A 118 4.17 14.91 -3.91
N ASN A 119 4.98 14.12 -4.61
CA ASN A 119 4.52 13.30 -5.73
C ASN A 119 3.42 12.31 -5.33
N ALA A 120 3.57 11.66 -4.16
CA ALA A 120 2.54 10.75 -3.67
C ALA A 120 1.33 11.52 -3.11
N ALA A 121 1.53 12.69 -2.48
CA ALA A 121 0.43 13.56 -2.06
C ALA A 121 -0.46 13.96 -3.26
N TYR A 122 0.14 14.46 -4.35
CA TYR A 122 -0.59 14.79 -5.59
C TYR A 122 -1.28 13.57 -6.19
N PHE A 123 -0.64 12.41 -6.16
CA PHE A 123 -1.25 11.16 -6.62
C PHE A 123 -2.52 10.83 -5.82
N TYR A 124 -2.45 10.81 -4.48
CA TYR A 124 -3.61 10.48 -3.65
C TYR A 124 -4.72 11.52 -3.75
N GLN A 125 -4.38 12.82 -3.83
CA GLN A 125 -5.36 13.88 -4.08
C GLN A 125 -6.08 13.68 -5.42
N SER A 126 -5.36 13.32 -6.49
CA SER A 126 -5.98 13.02 -7.79
C SER A 126 -6.92 11.81 -7.75
N MET A 127 -6.78 10.97 -6.72
CA MET A 127 -7.60 9.77 -6.49
C MET A 127 -8.77 10.03 -5.51
N GLY A 128 -8.97 11.29 -5.10
CA GLY A 128 -10.06 11.70 -4.21
C GLY A 128 -9.74 11.58 -2.72
N TYR A 129 -8.46 11.47 -2.34
CA TYR A 129 -8.06 11.60 -0.94
C TYR A 129 -7.96 13.07 -0.53
N GLU A 130 -8.49 13.38 0.63
CA GLU A 130 -8.46 14.71 1.22
C GLU A 130 -7.34 14.82 2.25
N PRO A 131 -6.63 15.97 2.34
CA PRO A 131 -5.67 16.22 3.40
C PRO A 131 -6.31 16.11 4.79
N LEU A 132 -5.53 15.60 5.73
CA LEU A 132 -5.90 15.46 7.14
C LEU A 132 -4.78 16.04 8.01
N VAL A 133 -5.15 16.73 9.09
CA VAL A 133 -4.22 17.14 10.14
C VAL A 133 -4.28 16.10 11.26
N SER A 134 -3.37 15.13 11.24
CA SER A 134 -3.23 14.09 12.28
C SER A 134 -1.76 13.69 12.43
N LEU A 135 -1.40 13.19 13.62
CA LEU A 135 -0.05 12.74 13.94
C LEU A 135 0.38 11.51 13.13
N HIS A 136 -0.59 10.68 12.76
CA HIS A 136 -0.31 9.35 12.19
C HIS A 136 -0.78 9.20 10.74
N SER A 137 -1.61 10.09 10.23
CA SER A 137 -2.14 10.06 8.87
C SER A 137 -2.29 11.49 8.36
N ASN A 138 -2.00 11.73 7.08
CA ASN A 138 -2.15 13.05 6.47
C ASN A 138 -3.07 13.07 5.26
N PHE A 139 -3.67 11.93 4.90
CA PHE A 139 -4.72 11.83 3.90
C PHE A 139 -5.77 10.81 4.31
N ARG A 140 -7.01 11.04 3.88
CA ARG A 140 -8.14 10.11 4.06
C ARG A 140 -9.10 10.10 2.87
N LYS A 141 -9.85 9.02 2.70
CA LYS A 141 -10.92 8.89 1.71
C LYS A 141 -12.04 7.99 2.22
N PHE A 142 -13.26 8.50 2.24
CA PHE A 142 -14.47 7.73 2.57
C PHE A 142 -14.96 6.92 1.37
N PHE A 143 -15.72 5.87 1.65
CA PHE A 143 -16.33 4.99 0.66
C PHE A 143 -17.82 5.21 0.47
#